data_AF-A0A2Z2KTF5-F1
#
_entry.id   AF-A0A2Z2KTF5-F1
#
_cell.length_a   1.000
_cell.length_b   1.000
_cell.length_c   1.000
_cell.angle_alpha   90.00
_cell.angle_beta   90.00
_cell.angle_gamma   90.00
#
_symmetry.space_group_name_H-M   'P 1'
#
loop_
_entity.id
_entity.type
_entity.pdbx_description
1 polymer ?
#
loop_
_entity_poly.entity_id
_entity_poly.type
_entity_poly.pdbx_seq_one_letter_code
_entity_poly.pdbx_strand_id
1 'polypeptide(L)' 'MVSAFGETTKRAIEAGFNGVEIHGAHGFLIQNFFSPFFNQRTDQWGGTLDK' A
#
# COMPACT_ATOMS: atom_id res chain seq x y z
N MET A 1 -7.80 -4.27 3.75
CA MET A 1 -6.32 -4.29 3.59
C MET A 1 -5.62 -3.36 4.57
N VAL A 2 -6.02 -2.08 4.69
CA VAL A 2 -5.41 -1.13 5.64
C VAL A 2 -5.30 -1.68 7.08
N SER A 3 -6.39 -2.24 7.63
CA SER A 3 -6.36 -2.86 8.96
C SER A 3 -5.35 -4.00 9.08
N ALA A 4 -5.16 -4.81 8.03
CA ALA A 4 -4.18 -5.90 8.06
C ALA A 4 -2.73 -5.38 8.08
N PHE A 5 -2.44 -4.27 7.40
CA PHE A 5 -1.15 -3.59 7.53
C PHE A 5 -0.93 -3.10 8.97
N GLY A 6 -1.95 -2.46 9.57
CA GLY A 6 -1.89 -2.00 10.98
C GLY A 6 -1.65 -3.14 11.97
N GLU A 7 -2.39 -4.24 11.86
CA GLU A 7 -2.19 -5.42 12.71
C GLU A 7 -0.80 -6.04 12.53
N THR A 8 -0.27 -6.03 11.30
CA THR A 8 1.09 -6.52 11.04
C THR A 8 2.14 -5.62 11.68
N THR A 9 1.98 -4.30 11.58
CA THR A 9 2.87 -3.34 12.25
C THR A 9 2.84 -3.54 13.76
N LYS A 10 1.67 -3.69 14.37
CA LYS A 10 1.53 -3.98 15.80
C LYS A 10 2.33 -5.22 16.20
N ARG A 11 2.16 -6.33 15.47
CA ARG A 11 2.89 -7.58 15.72
C ARG A 11 4.40 -7.43 15.55
N ALA A 12 4.85 -6.65 14.56
CA ALA A 12 6.28 -6.40 14.36
C ALA A 12 6.89 -5.65 15.55
N ILE A 13 6.20 -4.64 16.09
CA ILE A 13 6.66 -3.93 17.28
C ILE A 13 6.64 -4.85 18.52
N GLU A 14 5.58 -5.64 18.72
CA GLU A 14 5.49 -6.62 19.81
C GLU A 14 6.60 -7.68 19.75
N ALA A 15 7.06 -8.02 18.54
CA ALA A 15 8.18 -8.93 18.30
C ALA A 15 9.57 -8.27 18.47
N GLY A 16 9.64 -6.97 18.77
CA GLY A 16 10.89 -6.26 19.06
C GLY A 16 11.58 -5.61 17.86
N PHE A 17 10.91 -5.51 16.70
CA PHE A 17 11.45 -4.75 15.57
C PHE A 17 11.38 -3.25 15.82
N ASN A 18 12.36 -2.49 15.30
CA ASN A 18 12.41 -1.03 15.46
C ASN A 18 11.46 -0.27 14.52
N GLY A 19 10.95 -0.93 13.48
CA GLY A 19 10.08 -0.31 12.50
C GLY A 19 9.66 -1.28 11.40
N VAL A 20 8.84 -0.77 10.48
CA VAL A 20 8.39 -1.49 9.30
C VAL A 20 8.55 -0.59 8.07
N GLU A 21 8.79 -1.20 6.92
CA GLU A 21 8.72 -0.53 5.63
C GLU A 21 7.43 -0.94 4.91
N ILE A 22 6.69 0.03 4.37
CA ILE A 22 5.55 -0.25 3.50
C ILE A 22 6.06 -0.39 2.08
N HIS A 23 5.98 -1.61 1.54
CA HIS A 23 6.52 -1.88 0.21
C HIS A 23 5.62 -1.34 -0.90
N GLY A 24 6.04 -0.21 -1.50
CA GLY A 24 5.32 0.52 -2.55
C GLY A 24 5.84 0.32 -3.97
N ALA A 25 6.68 -0.68 -4.23
CA ALA A 25 7.43 -0.82 -5.48
C ALA A 25 7.26 -2.20 -6.15
N HIS A 26 8.07 -2.46 -7.19
CA HIS A 26 8.21 -3.75 -7.91
C HIS A 26 6.93 -4.40 -8.43
N GLY A 27 5.92 -3.61 -8.79
CA GLY A 27 4.65 -4.05 -9.37
C GLY A 27 3.67 -4.63 -8.35
N PHE A 28 3.95 -4.48 -7.06
CA PHE A 28 3.03 -4.90 -6.02
C PHE A 28 1.87 -3.91 -5.84
N LEU A 29 0.90 -4.30 -5.01
CA LEU A 29 -0.40 -3.65 -4.95
C LEU A 29 -0.34 -2.13 -4.80
N ILE A 30 0.49 -1.61 -3.90
CA ILE A 30 0.56 -0.17 -3.64
C ILE A 30 1.06 0.57 -4.89
N GLN A 31 2.09 0.06 -5.58
CA GLN A 31 2.55 0.63 -6.85
C GLN A 31 1.43 0.64 -7.90
N ASN A 32 0.60 -0.40 -7.91
CA ASN A 32 -0.42 -0.54 -8.94
C ASN A 32 -1.45 0.58 -8.89
N PHE A 33 -1.71 1.22 -7.75
CA PHE A 33 -2.57 2.41 -7.67
C PHE A 33 -1.99 3.61 -8.44
N PHE A 34 -0.67 3.76 -8.50
CA PHE A 34 0.00 4.87 -9.21
C PHE A 34 0.23 4.61 -10.70
N SER A 35 0.16 3.34 -11.12
CA SER A 35 0.43 2.97 -12.51
C SER A 35 -0.84 3.11 -13.35
N PRO A 36 -0.89 3.98 -14.38
CA PRO A 36 -2.05 4.06 -15.27
C PRO A 36 -2.24 2.79 -16.10
N PHE A 37 -1.20 1.96 -16.23
CA PHE A 37 -1.30 0.67 -16.87
C PHE A 37 -2.12 -0.32 -16.03
N PHE A 38 -1.86 -0.38 -14.71
CA PHE A 38 -2.53 -1.31 -13.79
C PHE A 38 -3.81 -0.75 -13.15
N ASN A 39 -3.91 0.56 -12.94
CA ASN A 39 -5.07 1.23 -12.35
C ASN A 39 -5.86 2.01 -13.40
N GLN A 40 -6.91 1.38 -13.91
CA GLN A 40 -7.87 1.94 -14.86
C GLN A 40 -9.21 2.27 -14.20
N ARG A 41 -9.22 2.41 -12.87
CA ARG A 41 -10.44 2.68 -12.09
C ARG A 41 -10.92 4.11 -12.37
N THR A 42 -12.25 4.29 -12.30
CA THR A 42 -12.91 5.60 -12.49
C THR A 42 -13.50 6.17 -11.20
N ASP A 43 -13.27 5.50 -10.07
CA ASP A 43 -13.68 5.98 -8.76
C ASP A 43 -12.60 6.83 -8.09
N GLN A 44 -12.80 7.15 -6.80
CA GLN A 44 -11.92 8.03 -6.04
C GLN A 44 -10.48 7.50 -5.86
N TRP A 45 -10.19 6.28 -6.29
CA TRP A 45 -8.86 5.67 -6.17
C TRP A 45 -8.16 5.50 -7.53
N GLY A 46 -8.63 6.17 -8.59
CA GLY A 46 -8.03 6.08 -9.92
C GLY A 46 -8.35 7.27 -10.83
N GLY A 47 -7.75 7.24 -12.02
CA GLY A 47 -7.88 8.28 -13.04
C GLY A 47 -6.66 9.20 -13.09
N THR A 48 -6.57 10.18 -12.19
CA THR A 48 -5.50 11.19 -12.16
C THR A 48 -4.52 10.89 -11.04
N LEU A 49 -3.26 11.31 -11.19
CA LEU A 49 -2.20 11.09 -10.17
C LEU A 49 -2.53 11.70 -8.80
N ASP A 50 -3.34 12.77 -8.79
CA ASP A 50 -3.71 13.50 -7.58
C ASP A 50 -4.77 12.77 -6.72
N LYS A 51 -5.30 11.63 -7.22
CA LYS A 51 -6.31 10.78 -6.59
C LYS A 51 -5.69 9.44 -6.21
#